data_AF-A0A7K5H7E7-F1
#
_entry.id   AF-A0A7K5H7E7-F1
#
_cell.length_a   1.000
_cell.length_b   1.000
_cell.length_c   1.000
_cell.angle_alpha   90.00
_cell.angle_beta   90.00
_cell.angle_gamma   90.00
#
_symmetry.space_group_name_H-M   'P 1'
#
loop_
_entity.id
_entity.type
_entity.pdbx_description
1 polymer ?
#
loop_
_entity_poly.entity_id
_entity_poly.type
_entity_poly.pdbx_seq_one_letter_code
_entity_poly.pdbx_strand_id
1 'polypeptide(L)'
;PQADIYKADFEAERAAREQLHAQREALQEALAQLQLRLESEGAARVRMEEMRNRHSELRPPAAAGGFGALPAPLRAPPEEQPDLCCPKCQYKAPDMDTLQIHVMDCIK
;
A
#
# COMPACT_ATOMS: atom_id res chain seq x y z
N PRO A 1 -3.99 55.08 -21.84
CA PRO A 1 -4.41 54.82 -23.23
C PRO A 1 -4.66 53.32 -23.48
N GLN A 2 -5.23 52.93 -24.62
CA GLN A 2 -5.47 51.52 -24.94
C GLN A 2 -4.17 50.66 -24.86
N ALA A 3 -3.02 51.26 -25.19
CA ALA A 3 -1.71 50.61 -25.08
C ALA A 3 -1.32 50.23 -23.64
N ASP A 4 -1.69 51.04 -22.65
CA ASP A 4 -1.36 50.75 -21.25
C ASP A 4 -2.21 49.61 -20.69
N ILE A 5 -3.46 49.51 -21.15
CA ILE A 5 -4.37 48.42 -20.79
C ILE A 5 -3.81 47.09 -21.30
N TYR A 6 -3.43 47.03 -22.58
CA TYR A 6 -2.82 45.81 -23.12
C TYR A 6 -1.50 45.43 -22.44
N LYS A 7 -0.70 46.42 -22.04
CA LYS A 7 0.53 46.16 -21.30
C LYS A 7 0.22 45.55 -19.92
N ALA A 8 -0.75 46.12 -19.20
CA ALA A 8 -1.19 45.59 -17.93
C ALA A 8 -1.76 44.16 -18.05
N ASP A 9 -2.60 43.91 -19.05
CA ASP A 9 -3.18 42.59 -19.31
C ASP A 9 -2.08 41.55 -19.64
N PHE A 10 -1.09 41.94 -20.43
CA PHE A 10 0.04 41.08 -20.76
C PHE A 10 0.91 40.73 -19.54
N GLU A 11 1.17 41.72 -18.67
CA GLU A 11 1.91 41.50 -17.42
C GLU A 11 1.13 40.60 -16.47
N ALA A 12 -0.20 40.78 -16.36
CA ALA A 12 -1.07 39.94 -15.56
C ALA A 12 -1.09 38.49 -16.06
N GLU A 13 -1.26 38.29 -17.38
CA GLU A 13 -1.24 36.97 -18.01
C GLU A 13 0.12 36.27 -17.83
N ARG A 14 1.22 37.01 -17.96
CA ARG A 14 2.57 36.48 -17.68
C ARG A 14 2.69 36.01 -16.24
N ALA A 15 2.33 36.86 -15.28
CA ALA A 15 2.42 36.53 -13.86
C ALA A 15 1.56 35.30 -13.52
N ALA A 16 0.35 35.21 -14.09
CA ALA A 16 -0.51 34.04 -13.91
C ALA A 16 0.13 32.76 -14.48
N ARG A 17 0.76 32.84 -15.65
CA ARG A 17 1.49 31.71 -16.25
C ARG A 17 2.69 31.30 -15.41
N GLU A 18 3.49 32.24 -14.96
CA GLU A 18 4.65 31.96 -14.09
C GLU A 18 4.21 31.29 -12.78
N GLN A 19 3.12 31.74 -12.16
CA GLN A 19 2.55 31.11 -10.97
C GLN A 19 2.05 29.68 -11.22
N LEU A 20 1.39 29.44 -12.35
CA LEU A 20 0.94 28.09 -12.73
C LEU A 20 2.13 27.17 -13.02
N HIS A 21 3.16 27.69 -13.70
CA HIS A 21 4.39 26.94 -13.95
C HIS A 21 5.10 26.57 -12.65
N ALA A 22 5.24 27.52 -11.71
CA ALA A 22 5.84 27.27 -10.40
C ALA A 22 5.06 26.22 -9.60
N GLN A 23 3.72 26.30 -9.58
CA GLN A 23 2.87 25.30 -8.91
C GLN A 23 3.00 23.92 -9.57
N ARG A 24 3.04 23.87 -10.91
CA ARG A 24 3.23 22.62 -11.64
C ARG A 24 4.57 21.97 -11.28
N GLU A 25 5.65 22.75 -11.26
CA GLU A 25 6.99 22.25 -10.92
C GLU A 25 7.04 21.74 -9.47
N ALA A 26 6.47 22.47 -8.53
CA ALA A 26 6.38 22.04 -7.13
C ALA A 26 5.59 20.73 -6.97
N LEU A 27 4.46 20.57 -7.67
CA LEU A 27 3.68 19.34 -7.65
C LEU A 27 4.41 18.16 -8.32
N GLN A 28 5.10 18.42 -9.43
CA GLN A 28 5.91 17.40 -10.11
C GLN A 28 7.04 16.90 -9.20
N GLU A 29 7.71 17.81 -8.49
CA GLU A 29 8.75 17.46 -7.53
C GLU A 29 8.20 16.66 -6.34
N ALA A 30 7.05 17.07 -5.78
CA ALA A 30 6.39 16.33 -4.71
C ALA A 30 5.99 14.91 -5.13
N LEU A 31 5.49 14.73 -6.36
CA LEU A 31 5.18 13.41 -6.91
C LEU A 31 6.44 12.55 -7.07
N ALA A 32 7.53 13.11 -7.59
CA ALA A 32 8.79 12.40 -7.74
C ALA A 32 9.34 11.93 -6.38
N GLN A 33 9.26 12.78 -5.35
CA GLN A 33 9.67 12.41 -3.99
C GLN A 33 8.81 11.28 -3.41
N LEU A 34 7.49 11.34 -3.59
CA LEU A 34 6.57 10.30 -3.14
C LEU A 34 6.81 8.96 -3.84
N GLN A 35 7.07 8.98 -5.15
CA GLN A 35 7.42 7.78 -5.93
C GLN A 35 8.69 7.13 -5.38
N LEU A 36 9.75 7.92 -5.17
CA LEU A 36 11.02 7.43 -4.66
C LEU A 36 10.88 6.83 -3.25
N ARG A 37 10.05 7.44 -2.40
CA ARG A 37 9.71 6.90 -1.09
C ARG A 37 8.97 5.57 -1.21
N LEU A 38 7.96 5.48 -2.07
CA LEU A 38 7.19 4.25 -2.28
C LEU A 38 8.07 3.10 -2.79
N GLU A 39 8.99 3.39 -3.72
CA GLU A 39 9.99 2.43 -4.21
C GLU A 39 10.90 1.95 -3.07
N SER A 40 11.36 2.87 -2.22
CA SER A 40 12.19 2.51 -1.07
C SER A 40 11.46 1.64 -0.04
N GLU A 41 10.19 1.96 0.25
CA GLU A 41 9.33 1.19 1.14
C GLU A 41 9.00 -0.19 0.53
N GLY A 42 8.73 -0.25 -0.77
CA GLY A 42 8.55 -1.50 -1.52
C GLY A 42 9.79 -2.39 -1.46
N ALA A 43 10.97 -1.83 -1.72
CA ALA A 43 12.24 -2.55 -1.61
C ALA A 43 12.52 -3.02 -0.17
N ALA A 44 12.13 -2.24 0.85
CA ALA A 44 12.23 -2.67 2.24
C ALA A 44 11.29 -3.84 2.55
N ARG A 45 10.03 -3.79 2.08
CA ARG A 45 9.06 -4.88 2.23
C ARG A 45 9.53 -6.18 1.58
N VAL A 46 10.01 -6.12 0.33
CA VAL A 46 10.57 -7.27 -0.39
C VAL A 46 11.73 -7.89 0.40
N ARG A 47 12.68 -7.07 0.88
CA ARG A 47 13.79 -7.56 1.71
C ARG A 47 13.34 -8.26 2.99
N MET A 48 12.30 -7.75 3.66
CA MET A 48 11.76 -8.40 4.86
C MET A 48 11.07 -9.73 4.53
N GLU A 49 10.35 -9.79 3.42
CA GLU A 49 9.70 -11.01 2.93
C GLU A 49 10.71 -12.10 2.55
N GLU A 50 11.83 -11.75 1.90
CA GLU A 50 12.92 -12.67 1.62
C GLU A 50 13.52 -13.26 2.91
N MET A 51 13.75 -12.43 3.93
CA MET A 51 14.23 -12.89 5.24
C MET A 51 13.21 -13.81 5.92
N ARG A 52 11.91 -13.50 5.82
CA ARG A 52 10.85 -14.37 6.34
C ARG A 52 10.84 -15.73 5.64
N ASN A 53 10.91 -15.75 4.31
CA ASN A 53 10.93 -16.99 3.54
C ASN A 53 12.13 -17.88 3.89
N ARG A 54 13.33 -17.31 4.02
CA ARG A 54 14.51 -18.12 4.42
C ARG A 54 14.33 -18.80 5.78
N HIS A 55 13.67 -18.14 6.72
CA HIS A 55 13.39 -18.74 8.03
C HIS A 55 12.20 -19.72 7.99
N SER A 56 11.22 -19.55 7.11
CA SER A 56 10.12 -20.51 6.94
C SER A 56 10.58 -21.81 6.28
N GLU A 57 11.47 -21.74 5.30
CA GLU A 57 12.05 -22.93 4.62
C GLU A 57 12.96 -23.77 5.52
N LEU A 58 13.48 -23.19 6.62
CA LEU A 58 14.27 -23.89 7.63
C LEU A 58 13.44 -24.42 8.81
N ARG A 59 12.11 -24.19 8.82
CA ARG A 59 11.24 -24.73 9.87
C ARG A 59 11.08 -26.24 9.64
N PRO A 60 11.54 -27.10 10.58
CA PRO A 60 11.38 -28.53 10.43
C PRO A 60 9.89 -28.88 10.35
N PRO A 61 9.46 -29.86 9.53
CA PRO A 61 8.08 -30.31 9.53
C PRO A 61 7.75 -30.80 10.94
N ALA A 62 6.78 -30.14 11.58
CA ALA A 62 6.32 -30.52 12.90
C ALA A 62 5.76 -31.95 12.82
N ALA A 63 6.50 -32.91 13.37
CA ALA A 63 6.04 -34.26 13.54
C ALA A 63 4.77 -34.25 14.39
N ALA A 64 3.68 -34.77 13.83
CA ALA A 64 2.46 -35.08 14.55
C ALA A 64 2.77 -36.12 15.63
N GLY A 65 2.45 -35.82 16.89
CA GLY A 65 2.38 -36.84 17.94
C GLY A 65 2.76 -36.35 19.33
N GLY A 66 1.93 -36.68 20.31
CA GLY A 66 2.35 -36.83 21.71
C GLY A 66 1.72 -35.87 22.71
N PHE A 67 0.71 -36.37 23.42
CA PHE A 67 0.30 -35.88 24.74
C PHE A 67 1.49 -35.85 25.71
N GLY A 68 1.68 -34.75 26.45
CA GLY A 68 2.64 -34.69 27.56
C GLY A 68 2.91 -33.28 28.04
N ALA A 69 2.50 -32.98 29.28
CA ALA A 69 2.54 -31.68 29.95
C ALA A 69 3.95 -31.15 30.24
N LEU A 70 4.15 -29.82 30.16
CA LEU A 70 4.96 -28.94 31.05
C LEU A 70 4.75 -27.45 30.64
N PRO A 71 4.85 -26.45 31.56
CA PRO A 71 4.43 -25.08 31.29
C PRO A 71 5.58 -24.22 30.74
N ALA A 72 5.44 -23.71 29.52
CA ALA A 72 6.36 -22.75 28.90
C ALA A 72 5.54 -21.65 28.20
N PRO A 73 6.08 -20.42 28.08
CA PRO A 73 5.30 -19.19 28.00
C PRO A 73 4.42 -19.16 26.75
N LEU A 74 3.23 -18.61 26.93
CA LEU A 74 2.09 -18.58 26.01
C LEU A 74 2.49 -18.79 24.54
N ARG A 75 2.11 -19.97 24.03
CA ARG A 75 1.88 -20.21 22.61
C ARG A 75 1.25 -18.96 21.99
N ALA A 76 1.94 -18.35 21.04
CA ALA A 76 1.24 -17.56 20.04
C ALA A 76 0.11 -18.45 19.48
N PRO A 77 -1.13 -17.93 19.36
CA PRO A 77 -2.21 -18.69 18.75
C PRO A 77 -1.77 -19.21 17.38
N PRO A 78 -2.35 -20.31 16.87
CA PRO A 78 -2.22 -20.62 15.45
C PRO A 78 -2.48 -19.31 14.70
N GLU A 79 -1.64 -18.96 13.72
CA GLU A 79 -2.02 -17.95 12.75
C GLU A 79 -3.25 -18.50 12.02
N GLU A 80 -4.42 -18.30 12.63
CA GLU A 80 -5.71 -18.23 11.98
C GLU A 80 -5.50 -17.13 10.94
N GLN A 81 -4.99 -17.54 9.78
CA GLN A 81 -5.06 -16.73 8.57
C GLN A 81 -6.48 -16.19 8.56
N PRO A 82 -6.66 -14.87 8.66
CA PRO A 82 -7.99 -14.29 8.85
C PRO A 82 -8.88 -14.91 7.80
N ASP A 83 -9.98 -15.56 8.22
CA ASP A 83 -10.89 -16.18 7.27
C ASP A 83 -11.32 -15.07 6.30
N LEU A 84 -10.74 -15.07 5.10
CA LEU A 84 -10.97 -14.07 4.07
C LEU A 84 -12.32 -14.38 3.44
N CYS A 85 -13.37 -14.24 4.24
CA CYS A 85 -14.73 -14.59 3.88
C CYS A 85 -15.60 -13.36 3.72
N CYS A 86 -16.41 -13.36 2.68
CA CYS A 86 -17.39 -12.32 2.44
C CYS A 86 -18.50 -12.38 3.51
N PRO A 87 -18.81 -11.29 4.24
CA PRO A 87 -19.81 -11.34 5.30
C PRO A 87 -21.24 -11.56 4.79
N LYS A 88 -21.50 -11.36 3.49
CA LYS A 88 -22.84 -11.53 2.90
C LYS A 88 -23.15 -12.98 2.55
N CYS A 89 -22.20 -13.69 1.94
CA CYS A 89 -22.42 -15.02 1.37
C CYS A 89 -21.42 -16.07 1.86
N GLN A 90 -20.52 -15.70 2.77
CA GLN A 90 -19.49 -16.56 3.36
C GLN A 90 -18.53 -17.20 2.34
N TYR A 91 -18.42 -16.60 1.14
CA TYR A 91 -17.44 -17.00 0.13
C TYR A 91 -16.03 -16.82 0.68
N LYS A 92 -15.24 -17.91 0.72
CA LYS A 92 -13.83 -17.89 1.13
C LYS A 92 -12.92 -17.58 -0.05
N ALA A 93 -12.24 -16.46 0.01
CA ALA A 93 -11.25 -16.04 -0.97
C ALA A 93 -9.84 -16.51 -0.58
N PRO A 94 -8.98 -16.84 -1.55
CA PRO A 94 -7.59 -17.23 -1.30
C PRO A 94 -6.68 -16.05 -0.94
N ASP A 95 -7.08 -14.82 -1.25
CA ASP A 95 -6.32 -13.60 -1.01
C ASP A 95 -7.26 -12.38 -0.84
N MET A 96 -6.70 -11.27 -0.37
CA MET A 96 -7.44 -10.06 -0.02
C MET A 96 -8.05 -9.39 -1.26
N ASP A 97 -7.33 -9.30 -2.37
CA ASP A 97 -7.78 -8.64 -3.59
C ASP A 97 -9.01 -9.35 -4.18
N THR A 98 -8.97 -10.68 -4.20
CA THR A 98 -10.10 -11.53 -4.59
C THR A 98 -11.32 -11.31 -3.68
N LEU A 99 -11.10 -11.17 -2.37
CA LEU A 99 -12.18 -10.84 -1.43
C LEU A 99 -12.76 -9.44 -1.70
N GLN A 100 -11.92 -8.45 -1.99
CA GLN A 100 -12.36 -7.06 -2.19
C GLN A 100 -13.22 -6.90 -3.44
N ILE A 101 -12.79 -7.50 -4.55
CA ILE A 101 -13.56 -7.53 -5.81
C ILE A 101 -14.91 -8.20 -5.54
N HIS A 102 -14.87 -9.37 -4.89
CA HIS A 102 -16.08 -10.11 -4.58
C HIS A 102 -17.03 -9.33 -3.66
N VAL A 103 -16.54 -8.72 -2.58
CA VAL A 103 -17.34 -7.94 -1.63
C VAL A 103 -17.98 -6.73 -2.31
N MET A 104 -17.25 -6.04 -3.19
CA MET A 104 -17.76 -4.90 -3.95
C MET A 104 -18.92 -5.27 -4.91
N ASP A 105 -18.93 -6.50 -5.44
CA ASP A 105 -20.02 -7.01 -6.26
C ASP A 105 -21.14 -7.65 -5.44
N CYS A 106 -20.79 -8.30 -4.33
CA CYS A 106 -21.76 -8.92 -3.45
C CYS A 106 -22.52 -7.91 -2.60
N ILE A 107 -22.01 -6.73 -2.26
CA ILE A 107 -22.78 -5.75 -1.46
C ILE A 107 -23.93 -5.10 -2.24
N LYS A 108 -23.93 -5.21 -3.57
CA LYS A 108 -25.10 -4.86 -4.40
C LYS A 108 -26.28 -5.80 -4.12
#